data_AF-A0A9D6Z2T6-F1
#
_entry.id   AF-A0A9D6Z2T6-F1
#
_cell.length_a   1.000
_cell.length_b   1.000
_cell.length_c   1.000
_cell.angle_alpha   90.00
_cell.angle_beta   90.00
_cell.angle_gamma   90.00
#
_symmetry.space_group_name_H-M   'P 1'
#
loop_
_entity.id
_entity.type
_entity.pdbx_description
1 polymer ?
#
loop_
_entity_poly.entity_id
_entity_poly.type
_entity_poly.pdbx_seq_one_letter_code
_entity_poly.pdbx_strand_id
1 'polypeptide(L)'
;MKRPQILLVNPWIHDFAAYDLWARPMGLLVLASRLRKLGWEPRLLDCVDPDHPEMPRIKVRSHAHGRFHRSPIPRPECLQGIRRTYCRYGIAPEILTKDLESIPRPALILVTSLMTYWYPGVRETVQLLREAYPRVPILLGGIYASLLPDHARISAGADDVLPGPGEAGLSELLFHWTGIASAADEQANTLEFSPALDLMRKVRFLPLITSRGCPFKCAYCASRILAPSFVTRDPEEVIQEIERACVQYGIKDVALYDDAFLVHSQEQAIPILDNIAERLPGIRIHAPNGLHASAIDRATALAMKRGGFETIRIGLESLSDEFHARTGGKTAFRGFFSAVEHLKDAGFSRKQIGTYLLVGLPGQSREMIEADVEAVLAAGAHPKLAEFSPIPGTAMWRESLARSRYPIDKEPLFQNCTLLSAADPEVDEQFLSEIRKRISLQIGTDGN
;
A
#
# COMPACT_ATOMS: atom_id res chain seq x y z
N MET A 1 -16.21 32.07 -12.55
CA MET A 1 -15.11 31.67 -13.46
C MET A 1 -15.04 30.15 -13.49
N LYS A 2 -14.67 29.55 -14.63
CA LYS A 2 -14.46 28.10 -14.74
C LYS A 2 -13.24 27.72 -13.90
N ARG A 3 -13.36 26.69 -13.04
CA ARG A 3 -12.24 26.24 -12.20
C ARG A 3 -11.14 25.64 -13.09
N PRO A 4 -9.86 25.91 -12.81
CA PRO A 4 -8.75 25.31 -13.54
C PRO A 4 -8.68 23.79 -13.27
N GLN A 5 -8.42 23.01 -14.32
CA GLN A 5 -8.38 21.55 -14.23
C GLN A 5 -6.98 21.03 -13.92
N ILE A 6 -6.91 20.04 -13.03
CA ILE A 6 -5.69 19.28 -12.73
C ILE A 6 -5.97 17.81 -13.00
N LEU A 7 -5.06 17.14 -13.69
CA LEU A 7 -5.13 15.70 -13.92
C LEU A 7 -4.28 14.98 -12.89
N LEU A 8 -4.88 14.05 -12.16
CA LEU A 8 -4.22 13.17 -11.19
C LEU A 8 -4.09 11.80 -11.82
N VAL A 9 -2.88 11.25 -11.88
CA VAL A 9 -2.61 10.01 -12.62
C VAL A 9 -2.02 8.95 -11.70
N ASN A 10 -2.72 7.83 -11.59
CA ASN A 10 -2.20 6.59 -11.04
C ASN A 10 -1.63 5.74 -12.19
N PRO A 11 -0.30 5.61 -12.32
CA PRO A 11 0.33 5.05 -13.51
C PRO A 11 0.23 3.52 -13.56
N TRP A 12 0.62 2.95 -14.70
CA TRP A 12 0.75 1.49 -14.81
C TRP A 12 1.80 0.93 -13.87
N ILE A 13 1.64 -0.35 -13.56
CA ILE A 13 2.63 -1.14 -12.85
C ILE A 13 3.31 -2.08 -13.85
N HIS A 14 4.64 -2.01 -13.95
CA HIS A 14 5.45 -2.99 -14.67
C HIS A 14 6.13 -3.90 -13.65
N ASP A 15 5.78 -5.19 -13.64
CA ASP A 15 6.24 -6.13 -12.62
C ASP A 15 6.11 -7.60 -13.09
N PHE A 16 6.73 -8.51 -12.38
CA PHE A 16 6.43 -9.94 -12.39
C PHE A 16 5.11 -10.25 -11.68
N ALA A 17 4.77 -9.54 -10.59
CA ALA A 17 3.59 -9.81 -9.78
C ALA A 17 2.99 -8.55 -9.15
N ALA A 18 1.71 -8.26 -9.43
CA ALA A 18 0.95 -7.22 -8.74
C ALA A 18 -0.49 -7.70 -8.48
N TYR A 19 -1.06 -7.30 -7.33
CA TYR A 19 -2.39 -7.73 -6.87
C TYR A 19 -3.18 -6.54 -6.32
N ASP A 20 -4.48 -6.52 -6.59
CA ASP A 20 -5.40 -5.56 -5.96
C ASP A 20 -5.78 -6.08 -4.57
N LEU A 21 -4.94 -5.81 -3.57
CA LEU A 21 -5.26 -6.03 -2.16
C LEU A 21 -5.87 -4.76 -1.57
N TRP A 22 -7.02 -4.36 -2.13
CA TRP A 22 -7.67 -3.08 -1.85
C TRP A 22 -6.81 -1.87 -2.22
N ALA A 23 -5.93 -1.96 -3.22
CA ALA A 23 -4.94 -0.92 -3.52
C ALA A 23 -5.56 0.25 -4.29
N ARG A 24 -5.53 1.47 -3.74
CA ARG A 24 -6.04 2.70 -4.33
C ARG A 24 -5.02 3.83 -4.16
N PRO A 25 -4.97 4.82 -5.07
CA PRO A 25 -4.00 5.90 -5.03
C PRO A 25 -4.35 6.93 -3.96
N MET A 26 -4.32 6.54 -2.68
CA MET A 26 -4.82 7.36 -1.57
C MET A 26 -4.19 8.75 -1.50
N GLY A 27 -2.88 8.87 -1.77
CA GLY A 27 -2.23 10.18 -1.84
C GLY A 27 -2.89 11.12 -2.87
N LEU A 28 -3.29 10.62 -4.04
CA LEU A 28 -3.99 11.42 -5.05
C LEU A 28 -5.43 11.75 -4.62
N LEU A 29 -6.14 10.80 -4.00
CA LEU A 29 -7.52 11.00 -3.57
C LEU A 29 -7.63 12.02 -2.43
N VAL A 30 -6.70 11.98 -1.49
CA VAL A 30 -6.56 12.98 -0.42
C VAL A 30 -6.18 14.34 -1.01
N LEU A 31 -5.20 14.37 -1.92
CA LEU A 31 -4.78 15.60 -2.58
C LEU A 31 -5.92 16.23 -3.39
N ALA A 32 -6.77 15.41 -4.03
CA ALA A 32 -7.94 15.89 -4.76
C ALA A 32 -8.94 16.64 -3.85
N SER A 33 -9.21 16.13 -2.65
CA SER A 33 -10.04 16.82 -1.66
C SER A 33 -9.47 18.19 -1.31
N ARG A 34 -8.15 18.27 -1.13
CA ARG A 34 -7.46 19.53 -0.87
C ARG A 34 -7.50 20.50 -2.06
N LEU A 35 -7.21 20.01 -3.26
CA LEU A 35 -7.27 20.79 -4.50
C LEU A 35 -8.65 21.45 -4.71
N ARG A 36 -9.74 20.76 -4.36
CA ARG A 36 -11.11 21.32 -4.43
C ARG A 36 -11.30 22.50 -3.49
N LYS A 37 -10.77 22.43 -2.27
CA LYS A 37 -10.78 23.54 -1.29
C LYS A 37 -10.00 24.75 -1.82
N LEU A 38 -8.91 24.49 -2.55
CA LEU A 38 -8.08 25.50 -3.21
C LEU A 38 -8.70 26.08 -4.51
N GLY A 39 -9.91 25.65 -4.90
CA GLY A 39 -10.62 26.17 -6.07
C GLY A 39 -10.30 25.46 -7.39
N TRP A 40 -9.60 24.33 -7.36
CA TRP A 40 -9.27 23.53 -8.54
C TRP A 40 -10.31 22.45 -8.83
N GLU A 41 -10.33 21.96 -10.07
CA GLU A 41 -11.17 20.85 -10.51
C GLU A 41 -10.29 19.62 -10.82
N PRO A 42 -10.05 18.73 -9.83
CA PRO A 42 -9.25 17.53 -10.07
C PRO A 42 -10.03 16.49 -10.87
N ARG A 43 -9.33 15.79 -11.75
CA ARG A 43 -9.79 14.58 -12.46
C ARG A 43 -8.82 13.44 -12.19
N LEU A 44 -9.32 12.24 -11.94
CA LEU A 44 -8.50 11.06 -11.75
C LEU A 44 -8.44 10.23 -13.05
N LEU A 45 -7.23 9.87 -13.45
CA LEU A 45 -6.94 8.88 -14.48
C LEU A 45 -6.21 7.72 -13.80
N ASP A 46 -6.86 6.56 -13.73
CA ASP A 46 -6.33 5.40 -13.05
C ASP A 46 -5.98 4.30 -14.05
N CYS A 47 -4.69 4.20 -14.39
CA CYS A 47 -4.21 3.22 -15.34
C CYS A 47 -4.36 1.78 -14.83
N VAL A 48 -4.56 1.56 -13.52
CA VAL A 48 -4.77 0.24 -12.94
C VAL A 48 -6.23 -0.03 -12.54
N ASP A 49 -7.18 0.77 -13.02
CA ASP A 49 -8.63 0.57 -12.77
C ASP A 49 -9.08 -0.82 -13.25
N PRO A 50 -9.44 -1.74 -12.34
CA PRO A 50 -9.93 -3.07 -12.72
C PRO A 50 -11.33 -3.03 -13.35
N ASP A 51 -12.06 -1.92 -13.17
CA ASP A 51 -13.46 -1.72 -13.58
C ASP A 51 -13.60 -0.82 -14.82
N HIS A 52 -12.52 -0.57 -15.54
CA HIS A 52 -12.56 0.23 -16.77
C HIS A 52 -13.57 -0.36 -17.79
N PRO A 53 -14.49 0.43 -18.37
CA PRO A 53 -15.60 -0.09 -19.20
C PRO A 53 -15.15 -0.78 -20.49
N GLU A 54 -13.98 -0.41 -21.01
CA GLU A 54 -13.40 -1.03 -22.22
C GLU A 54 -12.52 -2.25 -21.90
N MET A 55 -12.33 -2.56 -20.63
CA MET A 55 -11.60 -3.76 -20.22
C MET A 55 -12.57 -4.93 -19.95
N PRO A 56 -12.13 -6.19 -20.16
CA PRO A 56 -12.91 -7.35 -19.77
C PRO A 56 -13.32 -7.31 -18.29
N ARG A 57 -14.46 -7.87 -17.92
CA ARG A 57 -14.84 -7.92 -16.50
C ARG A 57 -13.95 -8.90 -15.74
N ILE A 58 -13.29 -8.44 -14.68
CA ILE A 58 -12.61 -9.31 -13.72
C ILE A 58 -13.63 -9.82 -12.70
N LYS A 59 -13.66 -11.14 -12.48
CA LYS A 59 -14.41 -11.73 -11.36
C LYS A 59 -13.80 -11.25 -10.05
N VAL A 60 -14.59 -10.48 -9.32
CA VAL A 60 -14.23 -9.99 -7.98
C VAL A 60 -14.23 -11.20 -7.05
N ARG A 61 -13.09 -11.46 -6.41
CA ARG A 61 -13.04 -12.44 -5.32
C ARG A 61 -13.70 -11.81 -4.09
N SER A 62 -14.08 -12.61 -3.11
CA SER A 62 -14.80 -12.15 -1.91
C SER A 62 -14.20 -10.87 -1.29
N HIS A 63 -15.04 -10.06 -0.65
CA HIS A 63 -14.65 -8.87 0.13
C HIS A 63 -13.94 -7.74 -0.64
N ALA A 64 -14.38 -7.46 -1.88
CA ALA A 64 -14.01 -6.25 -2.64
C ALA A 64 -12.53 -6.10 -3.04
N HIS A 65 -11.73 -7.17 -3.01
CA HIS A 65 -10.35 -7.20 -3.52
C HIS A 65 -10.17 -8.22 -4.66
N GLY A 66 -9.05 -8.18 -5.39
CA GLY A 66 -8.92 -9.00 -6.59
C GLY A 66 -7.57 -8.95 -7.30
N ARG A 67 -7.64 -8.94 -8.64
CA ARG A 67 -6.49 -8.90 -9.54
C ARG A 67 -6.62 -7.66 -10.42
N PHE A 68 -5.49 -7.10 -10.81
CA PHE A 68 -5.45 -6.16 -11.91
C PHE A 68 -5.54 -6.91 -13.25
N HIS A 69 -5.96 -6.17 -14.28
CA HIS A 69 -5.68 -6.55 -15.66
C HIS A 69 -4.19 -6.69 -15.86
N ARG A 70 -3.76 -7.60 -16.74
CA ARG A 70 -2.34 -7.73 -17.07
C ARG A 70 -2.10 -8.18 -18.50
N SER A 71 -1.04 -7.67 -19.11
CA SER A 71 -0.54 -8.08 -20.42
C SER A 71 0.97 -8.32 -20.36
N PRO A 72 1.49 -9.42 -20.95
CA PRO A 72 2.93 -9.63 -21.04
C PRO A 72 3.62 -8.52 -21.85
N ILE A 73 4.80 -8.09 -21.40
CA ILE A 73 5.65 -7.11 -22.10
C ILE A 73 7.10 -7.59 -22.12
N PRO A 74 7.96 -7.06 -23.00
CA PRO A 74 9.39 -7.37 -22.96
C PRO A 74 10.02 -7.05 -21.61
N ARG A 75 10.89 -7.93 -21.13
CA ARG A 75 11.68 -7.70 -19.92
C ARG A 75 12.73 -6.62 -20.17
N PRO A 76 12.98 -5.72 -19.20
CA PRO A 76 14.19 -4.91 -19.18
C PRO A 76 15.44 -5.78 -19.32
N GLU A 77 16.48 -5.26 -19.96
CA GLU A 77 17.72 -6.00 -20.27
C GLU A 77 18.34 -6.64 -19.02
N CYS A 78 18.41 -5.87 -17.92
CA CYS A 78 18.95 -6.32 -16.64
C CYS A 78 18.14 -7.47 -15.99
N LEU A 79 16.93 -7.76 -16.46
CA LEU A 79 16.03 -8.80 -15.94
C LEU A 79 15.87 -10.00 -16.90
N GLN A 80 16.59 -10.06 -18.02
CA GLN A 80 16.45 -11.14 -19.01
C GLN A 80 16.77 -12.55 -18.45
N GLY A 81 17.56 -12.64 -17.38
CA GLY A 81 17.85 -13.89 -16.69
C GLY A 81 16.71 -14.45 -15.82
N ILE A 82 15.66 -13.67 -15.53
CA ILE A 82 14.62 -14.03 -14.56
C ILE A 82 13.50 -14.84 -15.20
N ARG A 83 13.29 -16.09 -14.77
CA ARG A 83 12.33 -17.05 -15.38
C ARG A 83 10.85 -16.80 -15.05
N ARG A 84 10.44 -15.54 -14.94
CA ARG A 84 9.04 -15.12 -14.73
C ARG A 84 8.59 -14.18 -15.84
N THR A 85 7.30 -14.26 -16.18
CA THR A 85 6.70 -13.35 -17.16
C THR A 85 6.63 -11.95 -16.56
N TYR A 86 7.21 -10.98 -17.25
CA TYR A 86 7.10 -9.56 -16.90
C TYR A 86 5.89 -8.96 -17.62
N CYS A 87 5.08 -8.22 -16.88
CA CYS A 87 3.77 -7.78 -17.34
C CYS A 87 3.59 -6.28 -17.07
N ARG A 88 2.80 -5.64 -17.94
CA ARG A 88 2.07 -4.42 -17.61
C ARG A 88 0.80 -4.80 -16.88
N TYR A 89 0.54 -4.20 -15.73
CA TYR A 89 -0.71 -4.33 -15.01
C TYR A 89 -1.53 -3.06 -15.18
N GLY A 90 -2.81 -3.22 -15.52
CA GLY A 90 -3.75 -2.14 -15.78
C GLY A 90 -4.40 -2.19 -17.17
N ILE A 91 -4.98 -1.06 -17.58
CA ILE A 91 -5.68 -0.88 -18.86
C ILE A 91 -4.71 -1.01 -20.05
N ALA A 92 -5.23 -1.30 -21.24
CA ALA A 92 -4.43 -1.33 -22.46
C ALA A 92 -3.93 0.08 -22.85
N PRO A 93 -2.74 0.23 -23.45
CA PRO A 93 -2.22 1.55 -23.86
C PRO A 93 -3.15 2.34 -24.77
N GLU A 94 -3.85 1.66 -25.68
CA GLU A 94 -4.78 2.28 -26.63
C GLU A 94 -5.99 2.89 -25.91
N ILE A 95 -6.41 2.29 -24.79
CA ILE A 95 -7.48 2.83 -23.94
C ILE A 95 -6.99 4.09 -23.23
N LEU A 96 -5.76 4.10 -22.70
CA LEU A 96 -5.21 5.30 -22.08
C LEU A 96 -5.13 6.46 -23.09
N THR A 97 -4.64 6.21 -24.30
CA THR A 97 -4.58 7.23 -25.36
C THR A 97 -5.96 7.81 -25.66
N LYS A 98 -6.97 6.95 -25.81
CA LYS A 98 -8.35 7.36 -26.04
C LYS A 98 -8.95 8.16 -24.87
N ASP A 99 -8.70 7.75 -23.63
CA ASP A 99 -9.14 8.48 -22.45
C ASP A 99 -8.53 9.89 -22.41
N LEU A 100 -7.24 10.02 -22.73
CA LEU A 100 -6.53 11.30 -22.79
C LEU A 100 -7.11 12.24 -23.86
N GLU A 101 -7.50 11.72 -25.03
CA GLU A 101 -8.16 12.51 -26.08
C GLU A 101 -9.49 13.13 -25.61
N SER A 102 -10.19 12.46 -24.69
CA SER A 102 -11.46 12.93 -24.14
C SER A 102 -11.32 13.97 -23.02
N ILE A 103 -10.14 14.05 -22.40
CA ILE A 103 -9.88 14.92 -21.26
C ILE A 103 -9.42 16.29 -21.79
N PRO A 104 -10.11 17.40 -21.45
CA PRO A 104 -9.67 18.74 -21.82
C PRO A 104 -8.27 19.01 -21.27
N ARG A 105 -7.48 19.82 -22.01
CA ARG A 105 -6.11 20.14 -21.63
C ARG A 105 -6.03 20.65 -20.16
N PRO A 106 -5.36 19.92 -19.25
CA PRO A 106 -5.22 20.35 -17.87
C PRO A 106 -4.17 21.45 -17.74
N ALA A 107 -4.22 22.20 -16.64
CA ALA A 107 -3.21 23.19 -16.30
C ALA A 107 -1.94 22.54 -15.71
N LEU A 108 -2.10 21.39 -15.04
CA LEU A 108 -1.04 20.63 -14.39
C LEU A 108 -1.41 19.14 -14.33
N ILE A 109 -0.41 18.28 -14.38
CA ILE A 109 -0.57 16.83 -14.21
C ILE A 109 0.25 16.38 -12.99
N LEU A 110 -0.37 15.66 -12.06
CA LEU A 110 0.28 15.09 -10.88
C LEU A 110 0.24 13.56 -10.99
N VAL A 111 1.41 12.94 -11.00
CA VAL A 111 1.58 11.48 -11.11
C VAL A 111 2.03 10.94 -9.75
N THR A 112 1.41 9.85 -9.28
CA THR A 112 1.87 9.15 -8.07
C THR A 112 2.79 7.99 -8.42
N SER A 113 3.57 7.52 -7.45
CA SER A 113 4.40 6.33 -7.57
C SER A 113 4.44 5.59 -6.23
N LEU A 114 4.36 4.27 -6.27
CA LEU A 114 4.35 3.43 -5.07
C LEU A 114 5.69 2.72 -4.90
N MET A 115 5.95 1.62 -5.61
CA MET A 115 7.22 0.90 -5.43
C MET A 115 8.34 1.54 -6.26
N THR A 116 9.56 1.54 -5.71
CA THR A 116 10.76 2.05 -6.40
C THR A 116 11.04 1.34 -7.72
N TYR A 117 10.80 0.03 -7.77
CA TYR A 117 10.99 -0.81 -8.95
C TYR A 117 9.83 -0.73 -9.97
N TRP A 118 8.76 0.03 -9.69
CA TRP A 118 7.67 0.25 -10.67
C TRP A 118 7.93 1.43 -11.61
N TYR A 119 9.10 2.07 -11.51
CA TYR A 119 9.43 3.25 -12.33
C TYR A 119 9.30 3.05 -13.85
N PRO A 120 9.48 1.85 -14.47
CA PRO A 120 9.25 1.72 -15.90
C PRO A 120 7.80 1.95 -16.31
N GLY A 121 6.84 1.55 -15.46
CA GLY A 121 5.41 1.81 -15.69
C GLY A 121 5.08 3.29 -15.54
N VAL A 122 5.68 3.95 -14.53
CA VAL A 122 5.62 5.41 -14.37
C VAL A 122 6.15 6.12 -15.61
N ARG A 123 7.35 5.75 -16.09
CA ARG A 123 7.98 6.33 -17.26
C ARG A 123 7.14 6.18 -18.53
N GLU A 124 6.60 4.99 -18.76
CA GLU A 124 5.72 4.75 -19.92
C GLU A 124 4.45 5.60 -19.85
N THR A 125 3.80 5.68 -18.67
CA THR A 125 2.63 6.54 -18.49
C THR A 125 2.98 8.02 -18.72
N VAL A 126 4.09 8.52 -18.16
CA VAL A 126 4.53 9.91 -18.35
C VAL A 126 4.82 10.22 -19.82
N GLN A 127 5.39 9.27 -20.57
CA GLN A 127 5.62 9.44 -22.00
C GLN A 127 4.31 9.69 -22.75
N LEU A 128 3.27 8.87 -22.54
CA LEU A 128 1.97 9.05 -23.20
C LEU A 128 1.25 10.33 -22.75
N LEU A 129 1.38 10.73 -21.47
CA LEU A 129 0.88 12.01 -20.97
C LEU A 129 1.55 13.19 -21.68
N ARG A 130 2.86 13.11 -21.92
CA ARG A 130 3.63 14.14 -22.62
C ARG A 130 3.25 14.24 -24.10
N GLU A 131 3.01 13.10 -24.75
CA GLU A 131 2.53 13.02 -26.13
C GLU A 131 1.13 13.64 -26.28
N ALA A 132 0.20 13.32 -25.37
CA ALA A 132 -1.15 13.86 -25.37
C ALA A 132 -1.23 15.35 -24.97
N TYR A 133 -0.39 15.79 -24.03
CA TYR A 133 -0.38 17.17 -23.53
C TYR A 133 1.00 17.82 -23.62
N PRO A 134 1.43 18.22 -24.83
CA PRO A 134 2.69 18.94 -25.00
C PRO A 134 2.73 20.21 -24.15
N ARG A 135 3.83 20.40 -23.42
CA ARG A 135 4.10 21.57 -22.56
C ARG A 135 3.23 21.73 -21.31
N VAL A 136 2.31 20.81 -21.00
CA VAL A 136 1.65 20.84 -19.68
C VAL A 136 2.63 20.29 -18.64
N PRO A 137 2.87 20.96 -17.50
CA PRO A 137 3.81 20.45 -16.53
C PRO A 137 3.33 19.14 -15.90
N ILE A 138 4.26 18.20 -15.70
CA ILE A 138 4.04 16.87 -15.12
C ILE A 138 4.93 16.75 -13.88
N LEU A 139 4.33 16.63 -12.70
CA LEU A 139 5.06 16.48 -11.45
C LEU A 139 4.87 15.07 -10.91
N LEU A 140 5.95 14.46 -10.43
CA LEU A 140 5.94 13.12 -9.86
C LEU A 140 6.08 13.15 -8.34
N GLY A 141 5.14 12.54 -7.63
CA GLY A 141 5.20 12.34 -6.18
C GLY A 141 5.06 10.87 -5.78
N GLY A 142 4.90 10.63 -4.48
CA GLY A 142 4.69 9.30 -3.91
C GLY A 142 5.97 8.64 -3.34
N ILE A 143 5.88 7.36 -3.03
CA ILE A 143 6.90 6.62 -2.29
C ILE A 143 8.20 6.50 -3.10
N TYR A 144 8.14 6.16 -4.39
CA TYR A 144 9.35 6.08 -5.22
C TYR A 144 10.04 7.45 -5.36
N ALA A 145 9.28 8.51 -5.64
CA ALA A 145 9.79 9.89 -5.66
C ALA A 145 10.44 10.30 -4.33
N SER A 146 9.93 9.79 -3.20
CA SER A 146 10.43 10.10 -1.86
C SER A 146 11.69 9.30 -1.50
N LEU A 147 11.77 8.03 -1.89
CA LEU A 147 12.88 7.15 -1.52
C LEU A 147 14.07 7.26 -2.48
N LEU A 148 13.83 7.56 -3.76
CA LEU A 148 14.86 7.67 -4.80
C LEU A 148 14.65 8.92 -5.68
N PRO A 149 14.65 10.14 -5.09
CA PRO A 149 14.34 11.36 -5.84
C PRO A 149 15.28 11.60 -7.02
N ASP A 150 16.58 11.32 -6.87
CA ASP A 150 17.56 11.56 -7.94
C ASP A 150 17.35 10.61 -9.12
N HIS A 151 17.10 9.33 -8.85
CA HIS A 151 16.76 8.38 -9.90
C HIS A 151 15.43 8.74 -10.56
N ALA A 152 14.43 9.18 -9.79
CA ALA A 152 13.15 9.64 -10.31
C ALA A 152 13.29 10.83 -11.27
N ARG A 153 14.14 11.82 -10.96
CA ARG A 153 14.39 12.99 -11.82
C ARG A 153 14.97 12.60 -13.18
N ILE A 154 15.83 11.57 -13.19
CA ILE A 154 16.50 11.11 -14.42
C ILE A 154 15.58 10.17 -15.22
N SER A 155 14.88 9.27 -14.55
CA SER A 155 14.24 8.11 -15.20
C SER A 155 12.76 8.30 -15.49
N ALA A 156 12.04 9.20 -14.80
CA ALA A 156 10.58 9.29 -14.93
C ALA A 156 10.11 10.10 -16.14
N GLY A 157 10.90 11.07 -16.61
CA GLY A 157 10.50 12.02 -17.67
C GLY A 157 9.51 13.11 -17.20
N ALA A 158 9.34 13.26 -15.89
CA ALA A 158 8.56 14.35 -15.28
C ALA A 158 9.36 15.66 -15.27
N ASP A 159 8.67 16.80 -15.21
CA ASP A 159 9.29 18.13 -15.12
C ASP A 159 9.81 18.42 -13.71
N ASP A 160 9.22 17.79 -12.68
CA ASP A 160 9.67 17.87 -11.29
C ASP A 160 9.38 16.59 -10.50
N VAL A 161 10.11 16.42 -9.40
CA VAL A 161 9.97 15.31 -8.45
C VAL A 161 9.80 15.87 -7.05
N LEU A 162 8.69 15.50 -6.43
CA LEU A 162 8.21 15.99 -5.14
C LEU A 162 8.37 14.89 -4.07
N PRO A 163 9.49 14.87 -3.32
CA PRO A 163 9.66 13.92 -2.22
C PRO A 163 8.86 14.34 -0.99
N GLY A 164 8.35 13.35 -0.26
CA GLY A 164 7.61 13.54 0.99
C GLY A 164 6.11 13.78 0.81
N PRO A 165 5.43 14.23 1.89
CA PRO A 165 4.00 14.52 1.87
C PRO A 165 3.65 15.64 0.88
N GLY A 166 2.64 15.42 0.04
CA GLY A 166 2.26 16.36 -1.05
C GLY A 166 1.27 17.45 -0.65
N GLU A 167 0.80 17.48 0.60
CA GLU A 167 -0.22 18.43 1.05
C GLU A 167 0.35 19.81 1.42
N ALA A 168 1.56 19.84 1.99
CA ALA A 168 2.20 21.06 2.46
C ALA A 168 2.77 21.88 1.29
N GLY A 169 2.55 23.20 1.29
CA GLY A 169 3.07 24.10 0.25
C GLY A 169 2.41 23.93 -1.12
N LEU A 170 1.24 23.27 -1.18
CA LEU A 170 0.57 22.96 -2.43
C LEU A 170 0.15 24.22 -3.20
N SER A 171 -0.30 25.27 -2.52
CA SER A 171 -0.72 26.52 -3.16
C SER A 171 0.44 27.21 -3.88
N GLU A 172 1.61 27.26 -3.24
CA GLU A 172 2.84 27.84 -3.78
C GLU A 172 3.34 27.02 -4.97
N LEU A 173 3.31 25.69 -4.86
CA LEU A 173 3.68 24.77 -5.94
C LEU A 173 2.78 24.96 -7.16
N LEU A 174 1.46 25.04 -6.96
CA LEU A 174 0.50 25.24 -8.04
C LEU A 174 0.72 26.58 -8.73
N PHE A 175 0.93 27.66 -7.97
CA PHE A 175 1.23 28.97 -8.54
C PHE A 175 2.55 28.98 -9.31
N HIS A 176 3.60 28.34 -8.78
CA HIS A 176 4.90 28.26 -9.44
C HIS A 176 4.80 27.62 -10.84
N TRP A 177 4.09 26.51 -10.96
CA TRP A 177 4.01 25.76 -12.22
C TRP A 177 2.95 26.26 -13.20
N THR A 178 1.90 26.95 -12.71
CA THR A 178 0.76 27.34 -13.55
C THR A 178 0.56 28.85 -13.70
N GLY A 179 1.13 29.65 -12.79
CA GLY A 179 0.84 31.07 -12.65
C GLY A 179 -0.58 31.39 -12.15
N ILE A 180 -1.36 30.38 -11.75
CA ILE A 180 -2.75 30.53 -11.30
C ILE A 180 -2.78 30.56 -9.78
N ALA A 181 -3.33 31.63 -9.21
CA ALA A 181 -3.51 31.74 -7.77
C ALA A 181 -4.60 30.78 -7.28
N SER A 182 -4.30 30.07 -6.20
CA SER A 182 -5.28 29.24 -5.47
C SER A 182 -6.16 30.11 -4.56
N ALA A 183 -7.31 29.59 -4.15
CA ALA A 183 -8.06 30.16 -3.05
C ALA A 183 -7.24 30.15 -1.74
N ALA A 184 -7.58 31.04 -0.80
CA ALA A 184 -6.91 31.09 0.50
C ALA A 184 -6.99 29.72 1.20
N ASP A 185 -5.84 29.26 1.70
CA ASP A 185 -5.73 27.98 2.38
C ASP A 185 -5.52 28.20 3.88
N GLU A 186 -6.62 28.39 4.61
CA GLU A 186 -6.59 28.56 6.07
C GLU A 186 -6.03 27.32 6.81
N GLN A 187 -5.91 26.20 6.10
CA GLN A 187 -5.51 24.89 6.62
C GLN A 187 -4.19 24.43 5.98
N ALA A 188 -3.38 25.32 5.40
CA ALA A 188 -2.17 25.01 4.62
C ALA A 188 -1.23 23.96 5.24
N ASN A 189 -1.19 23.87 6.56
CA ASN A 189 -0.29 22.99 7.32
C ASN A 189 -0.99 21.79 7.99
N THR A 190 -2.29 21.58 7.77
CA THR A 190 -3.02 20.44 8.34
C THR A 190 -3.02 19.26 7.37
N LEU A 191 -2.87 18.05 7.90
CA LEU A 191 -3.00 16.84 7.10
C LEU A 191 -4.46 16.66 6.66
N GLU A 192 -4.65 16.51 5.35
CA GLU A 192 -5.92 16.05 4.80
C GLU A 192 -5.95 14.52 4.88
N PHE A 193 -7.09 13.97 5.31
CA PHE A 193 -7.24 12.53 5.44
C PHE A 193 -8.41 11.98 4.61
N SER A 194 -9.40 12.82 4.30
CA SER A 194 -10.61 12.35 3.62
C SER A 194 -10.38 12.23 2.11
N PRO A 195 -10.51 11.03 1.52
CA PRO A 195 -10.30 10.83 0.10
C PRO A 195 -11.49 11.29 -0.76
N ALA A 196 -11.22 11.87 -1.92
CA ALA A 196 -12.23 12.20 -2.94
C ALA A 196 -12.70 10.94 -3.69
N LEU A 197 -13.40 10.03 -3.01
CA LEU A 197 -13.84 8.74 -3.55
C LEU A 197 -14.75 8.86 -4.77
N ASP A 198 -15.45 9.99 -4.94
CA ASP A 198 -16.29 10.26 -6.10
C ASP A 198 -15.51 10.38 -7.42
N LEU A 199 -14.19 10.57 -7.35
CA LEU A 199 -13.32 10.51 -8.54
C LEU A 199 -13.06 9.08 -9.02
N MET A 200 -13.26 8.08 -8.17
CA MET A 200 -13.15 6.68 -8.58
C MET A 200 -14.37 6.30 -9.39
N ARG A 201 -14.15 5.58 -10.50
CA ARG A 201 -15.23 5.08 -11.35
C ARG A 201 -16.23 4.20 -10.59
N LYS A 202 -15.73 3.38 -9.66
CA LYS A 202 -16.54 2.50 -8.82
C LYS A 202 -15.94 2.39 -7.42
N VAL A 203 -16.72 2.77 -6.41
CA VAL A 203 -16.37 2.64 -5.00
C VAL A 203 -16.92 1.31 -4.46
N ARG A 204 -16.04 0.37 -4.12
CA ARG A 204 -16.42 -0.96 -3.63
C ARG A 204 -16.21 -1.13 -2.12
N PHE A 205 -15.35 -0.31 -1.55
CA PHE A 205 -14.94 -0.31 -0.16
C PHE A 205 -14.42 1.10 0.18
N LEU A 206 -14.28 1.40 1.46
CA LEU A 206 -13.61 2.61 1.94
C LEU A 206 -12.14 2.30 2.25
N PRO A 207 -11.16 2.85 1.50
CA PRO A 207 -9.78 2.92 1.97
C PRO A 207 -9.71 3.97 3.09
N LEU A 208 -9.49 3.51 4.33
CA LEU A 208 -9.54 4.34 5.52
C LEU A 208 -8.15 4.57 6.10
N ILE A 209 -7.81 5.84 6.31
CA ILE A 209 -6.63 6.26 7.08
C ILE A 209 -7.12 6.90 8.37
N THR A 210 -6.81 6.28 9.51
CA THR A 210 -7.12 6.82 10.86
C THR A 210 -5.90 7.49 11.49
N SER A 211 -4.71 7.13 11.02
CA SER A 211 -3.42 7.66 11.46
C SER A 211 -2.39 7.62 10.32
N ARG A 212 -1.41 8.53 10.35
CA ARG A 212 -0.29 8.59 9.39
C ARG A 212 1.04 8.40 10.11
N GLY A 213 1.89 7.56 9.53
CA GLY A 213 3.19 7.19 10.10
C GLY A 213 3.12 6.09 11.14
N CYS A 214 4.27 5.77 11.73
CA CYS A 214 4.40 4.69 12.70
C CYS A 214 5.45 5.04 13.76
N PRO A 215 5.16 4.89 15.07
CA PRO A 215 6.12 5.22 16.12
C PRO A 215 7.25 4.19 16.25
N PHE A 216 7.15 3.03 15.62
CA PHE A 216 8.20 2.00 15.64
C PHE A 216 9.36 2.34 14.70
N LYS A 217 10.46 1.59 14.80
CA LYS A 217 11.73 1.82 14.06
C LYS A 217 12.23 0.56 13.37
N CYS A 218 11.34 -0.21 12.76
CA CYS A 218 11.70 -1.46 12.11
C CYS A 218 12.83 -1.26 11.09
N ALA A 219 13.93 -2.00 11.25
CA ALA A 219 15.12 -1.84 10.41
C ALA A 219 14.87 -2.03 8.90
N TYR A 220 13.82 -2.78 8.55
CA TYR A 220 13.43 -3.12 7.18
C TYR A 220 12.36 -2.19 6.57
N CYS A 221 11.76 -1.27 7.35
CA CYS A 221 10.57 -0.52 6.94
C CYS A 221 10.89 0.97 6.71
N ALA A 222 10.32 1.54 5.64
CA ALA A 222 10.48 2.96 5.31
C ALA A 222 9.39 3.89 5.86
N SER A 223 8.43 3.40 6.65
CA SER A 223 7.32 4.22 7.19
C SER A 223 7.82 5.51 7.85
N ARG A 224 8.86 5.46 8.69
CA ARG A 224 9.44 6.66 9.33
C ARG A 224 10.18 7.60 8.37
N ILE A 225 10.68 7.09 7.25
CA ILE A 225 11.30 7.94 6.21
C ILE A 225 10.22 8.71 5.47
N LEU A 226 9.12 8.03 5.14
CA LEU A 226 7.99 8.57 4.38
C LEU A 226 7.08 9.48 5.24
N ALA A 227 6.91 9.12 6.51
CA ALA A 227 6.10 9.82 7.50
C ALA A 227 6.88 9.86 8.84
N PRO A 228 7.68 10.92 9.06
CA PRO A 228 8.60 11.01 10.21
C PRO A 228 7.91 11.14 11.56
N SER A 229 6.63 11.55 11.56
CA SER A 229 5.81 11.73 12.75
C SER A 229 4.59 10.81 12.70
N PHE A 230 4.15 10.36 13.88
CA PHE A 230 2.88 9.65 14.04
C PHE A 230 1.78 10.65 14.37
N VAL A 231 0.76 10.74 13.53
CA VAL A 231 -0.38 11.65 13.70
C VAL A 231 -1.66 10.85 13.62
N THR A 232 -2.55 11.02 14.59
CA THR A 232 -3.87 10.38 14.64
C THR A 232 -4.96 11.38 14.28
N ARG A 233 -6.08 10.87 13.78
CA ARG A 233 -7.31 11.63 13.58
C ARG A 233 -8.19 11.56 14.83
N ASP A 234 -9.16 12.45 14.91
CA ASP A 234 -10.25 12.29 15.88
C ASP A 234 -11.10 11.05 15.50
N PRO A 235 -11.31 10.08 16.41
CA PRO A 235 -12.21 8.96 16.20
C PRO A 235 -13.59 9.36 15.67
N GLU A 236 -14.17 10.48 16.11
CA GLU A 236 -15.50 10.90 15.65
C GLU A 236 -15.48 11.34 14.18
N GLU A 237 -14.43 12.04 13.73
CA GLU A 237 -14.26 12.38 12.31
C GLU A 237 -14.14 11.12 11.43
N VAL A 238 -13.44 10.09 11.94
CA VAL A 238 -13.30 8.80 11.27
C VAL A 238 -14.67 8.14 11.13
N ILE A 239 -15.47 8.07 12.18
CA ILE A 239 -16.80 7.46 12.12
C ILE A 239 -17.72 8.20 11.15
N GLN A 240 -17.73 9.53 11.18
CA GLN A 240 -18.52 10.31 10.23
C GLN A 240 -18.09 10.08 8.77
N GLU A 241 -16.79 9.85 8.51
CA GLU A 241 -16.31 9.46 7.18
C GLU A 241 -16.86 8.09 6.74
N ILE A 242 -16.85 7.10 7.65
CA ILE A 242 -17.41 5.78 7.36
C ILE A 242 -18.91 5.88 7.12
N GLU A 243 -19.67 6.60 7.95
CA GLU A 243 -21.11 6.82 7.79
C GLU A 243 -21.44 7.47 6.45
N ARG A 244 -20.75 8.56 6.10
CA ARG A 244 -20.93 9.23 4.80
C ARG A 244 -20.68 8.27 3.64
N ALA A 245 -19.60 7.50 3.71
CA ALA A 245 -19.27 6.55 2.65
C ALA A 245 -20.31 5.43 2.54
N CYS A 246 -20.86 4.94 3.66
CA CYS A 246 -21.94 3.96 3.67
C CYS A 246 -23.21 4.51 3.02
N VAL A 247 -23.63 5.72 3.38
CA VAL A 247 -24.83 6.37 2.83
C VAL A 247 -24.66 6.67 1.33
N GLN A 248 -23.51 7.22 0.94
CA GLN A 248 -23.29 7.68 -0.42
C GLN A 248 -22.99 6.54 -1.41
N TYR A 249 -22.25 5.52 -0.99
CA TYR A 249 -21.74 4.47 -1.87
C TYR A 249 -22.28 3.07 -1.55
N GLY A 250 -23.01 2.88 -0.45
CA GLY A 250 -23.55 1.58 -0.06
C GLY A 250 -22.49 0.53 0.27
N ILE A 251 -21.29 0.99 0.67
CA ILE A 251 -20.16 0.09 0.99
C ILE A 251 -20.43 -0.72 2.26
N LYS A 252 -19.80 -1.88 2.33
CA LYS A 252 -19.80 -2.75 3.52
C LYS A 252 -18.41 -3.18 3.95
N ASP A 253 -17.38 -2.86 3.17
CA ASP A 253 -16.00 -3.25 3.41
C ASP A 253 -15.17 -1.98 3.63
N VAL A 254 -14.34 -2.00 4.67
CA VAL A 254 -13.41 -0.92 5.03
C VAL A 254 -12.01 -1.52 5.07
N ALA A 255 -11.09 -0.98 4.28
CA ALA A 255 -9.70 -1.41 4.25
C ALA A 255 -8.83 -0.37 4.97
N LEU A 256 -8.15 -0.79 6.04
CA LEU A 256 -7.26 0.07 6.81
C LEU A 256 -5.94 0.27 6.06
N TYR A 257 -5.56 1.54 5.91
CA TYR A 257 -4.34 1.98 5.23
C TYR A 257 -3.25 2.46 6.18
N ASP A 258 -3.58 2.59 7.47
CA ASP A 258 -2.67 2.94 8.54
C ASP A 258 -1.44 2.04 8.58
N ASP A 259 -0.28 2.64 8.84
CA ASP A 259 0.91 1.88 9.19
C ASP A 259 0.80 1.27 10.61
N ALA A 260 -0.04 1.84 11.48
CA ALA A 260 -0.04 1.55 12.92
C ALA A 260 -1.41 1.71 13.62
N PHE A 261 -2.49 1.19 13.03
CA PHE A 261 -3.88 1.34 13.52
C PHE A 261 -4.11 1.07 15.02
N LEU A 262 -3.48 0.03 15.58
CA LEU A 262 -3.69 -0.37 16.99
C LEU A 262 -2.79 0.38 18.00
N VAL A 263 -1.94 1.28 17.55
CA VAL A 263 -1.17 2.13 18.47
C VAL A 263 -2.13 3.08 19.17
N HIS A 264 -2.01 3.19 20.50
CA HIS A 264 -2.97 3.92 21.35
C HIS A 264 -4.40 3.39 21.21
N SER A 265 -4.57 2.06 21.23
CA SER A 265 -5.86 1.41 20.96
C SER A 265 -7.00 1.88 21.87
N GLN A 266 -6.71 2.19 23.14
CA GLN A 266 -7.72 2.65 24.10
C GLN A 266 -8.31 4.00 23.71
N GLU A 267 -7.50 4.92 23.20
CA GLU A 267 -7.91 6.27 22.80
C GLU A 267 -8.35 6.37 21.33
N GLN A 268 -7.93 5.41 20.49
CA GLN A 268 -8.10 5.49 19.04
C GLN A 268 -8.94 4.32 18.49
N ALA A 269 -8.34 3.14 18.37
CA ALA A 269 -8.96 2.01 17.69
C ALA A 269 -10.24 1.51 18.36
N ILE A 270 -10.26 1.39 19.69
CA ILE A 270 -11.41 0.87 20.45
C ILE A 270 -12.63 1.80 20.31
N PRO A 271 -12.51 3.13 20.53
CA PRO A 271 -13.62 4.05 20.27
C PRO A 271 -14.18 3.97 18.85
N ILE A 272 -13.33 3.84 17.84
CA ILE A 272 -13.75 3.64 16.44
C ILE A 272 -14.53 2.33 16.31
N LEU A 273 -13.99 1.23 16.83
CA LEU A 273 -14.60 -0.09 16.69
C LEU A 273 -15.92 -0.24 17.44
N ASP A 274 -16.03 0.35 18.63
CA ASP A 274 -17.27 0.36 19.40
C ASP A 274 -18.35 1.21 18.71
N ASN A 275 -17.98 2.37 18.15
CA ASN A 275 -18.91 3.17 17.33
C ASN A 275 -19.38 2.42 16.08
N ILE A 276 -18.49 1.69 15.39
CA ILE A 276 -18.89 0.86 14.24
C ILE A 276 -19.87 -0.23 14.68
N ALA A 277 -19.60 -0.90 15.81
CA ALA A 277 -20.46 -1.95 16.33
C ALA A 277 -21.87 -1.44 16.68
N GLU A 278 -21.97 -0.22 17.21
CA GLU A 278 -23.24 0.40 17.63
C GLU A 278 -24.00 1.02 16.45
N ARG A 279 -23.33 1.81 15.62
CA ARG A 279 -23.94 2.68 14.60
C ARG A 279 -23.99 2.06 13.21
N LEU A 280 -23.06 1.14 12.91
CA LEU A 280 -22.81 0.63 11.56
C LEU A 280 -22.72 -0.92 11.51
N PRO A 281 -23.73 -1.64 12.05
CA PRO A 281 -23.68 -3.11 12.08
C PRO A 281 -23.59 -3.70 10.67
N GLY A 282 -22.68 -4.65 10.50
CA GLY A 282 -22.46 -5.36 9.23
C GLY A 282 -21.33 -4.82 8.36
N ILE A 283 -20.65 -3.76 8.81
CA ILE A 283 -19.33 -3.37 8.27
C ILE A 283 -18.32 -4.48 8.50
N ARG A 284 -17.47 -4.72 7.50
CA ARG A 284 -16.33 -5.63 7.55
C ARG A 284 -15.04 -4.83 7.46
N ILE A 285 -14.17 -5.01 8.44
CA ILE A 285 -12.87 -4.34 8.49
C ILE A 285 -11.78 -5.30 8.02
N HIS A 286 -10.92 -4.79 7.15
CA HIS A 286 -9.77 -5.50 6.60
C HIS A 286 -8.50 -4.74 6.94
N ALA A 287 -7.53 -5.41 7.57
CA ALA A 287 -6.20 -4.88 7.85
C ALA A 287 -5.15 -5.57 6.97
N PRO A 288 -4.97 -5.17 5.70
CA PRO A 288 -4.01 -5.81 4.80
C PRO A 288 -2.54 -5.48 5.12
N ASN A 289 -2.27 -4.36 5.81
CA ASN A 289 -0.92 -3.82 6.04
C ASN A 289 -0.19 -4.42 7.26
N GLY A 290 -0.88 -5.25 8.05
CA GLY A 290 -0.32 -5.87 9.25
C GLY A 290 -0.53 -5.04 10.51
N LEU A 291 -1.08 -5.67 11.54
CA LEU A 291 -1.30 -5.13 12.88
C LEU A 291 -0.13 -5.50 13.78
N HIS A 292 0.13 -4.65 14.76
CA HIS A 292 1.17 -4.85 15.76
C HIS A 292 0.67 -5.87 16.79
N ALA A 293 1.31 -7.04 16.85
CA ALA A 293 0.88 -8.12 17.76
C ALA A 293 0.85 -7.68 19.23
N SER A 294 1.83 -6.87 19.63
CA SER A 294 1.96 -6.31 20.99
C SER A 294 0.77 -5.44 21.43
N ALA A 295 -0.01 -4.90 20.49
CA ALA A 295 -1.17 -4.07 20.77
C ALA A 295 -2.49 -4.87 20.84
N ILE A 296 -2.46 -6.19 20.63
CA ILE A 296 -3.65 -7.05 20.64
C ILE A 296 -3.78 -7.71 22.03
N ASP A 297 -4.36 -6.97 22.96
CA ASP A 297 -4.81 -7.51 24.24
C ASP A 297 -6.26 -8.04 24.15
N ARG A 298 -6.77 -8.58 25.27
CA ARG A 298 -8.14 -9.10 25.34
C ARG A 298 -9.20 -8.05 25.01
N ALA A 299 -9.03 -6.82 25.49
CA ALA A 299 -10.00 -5.75 25.26
C ALA A 299 -10.04 -5.34 23.78
N THR A 300 -8.87 -5.19 23.18
CA THR A 300 -8.68 -4.87 21.77
C THR A 300 -9.23 -5.98 20.88
N ALA A 301 -8.93 -7.25 21.18
CA ALA A 301 -9.46 -8.39 20.42
C ALA A 301 -11.00 -8.46 20.44
N LEU A 302 -11.61 -8.22 21.61
CA LEU A 302 -13.07 -8.16 21.73
C LEU A 302 -13.66 -6.99 20.96
N ALA A 303 -13.04 -5.80 21.02
CA ALA A 303 -13.46 -4.64 20.23
C ALA A 303 -13.34 -4.91 18.72
N MET A 304 -12.24 -5.53 18.27
CA MET A 304 -12.06 -5.94 16.88
C MET A 304 -13.18 -6.87 16.42
N LYS A 305 -13.58 -7.85 17.26
CA LYS A 305 -14.67 -8.77 16.93
C LYS A 305 -16.00 -8.04 16.79
N ARG A 306 -16.34 -7.18 17.76
CA ARG A 306 -17.59 -6.40 17.75
C ARG A 306 -17.65 -5.43 16.57
N GLY A 307 -16.54 -4.74 16.29
CA GLY A 307 -16.41 -3.77 15.19
C GLY A 307 -16.34 -4.41 13.80
N GLY A 308 -16.45 -5.74 13.68
CA GLY A 308 -16.61 -6.41 12.39
C GLY A 308 -15.30 -6.69 11.66
N PHE A 309 -14.17 -6.88 12.34
CA PHE A 309 -12.96 -7.37 11.66
C PHE A 309 -13.24 -8.70 10.95
N GLU A 310 -12.87 -8.76 9.67
CA GLU A 310 -13.01 -9.97 8.84
C GLU A 310 -11.65 -10.45 8.33
N THR A 311 -10.71 -9.53 8.06
CA THR A 311 -9.36 -9.89 7.65
C THR A 311 -8.35 -9.28 8.62
N ILE A 312 -7.74 -10.14 9.43
CA ILE A 312 -6.67 -9.77 10.34
C ILE A 312 -5.37 -10.22 9.72
N ARG A 313 -4.42 -9.28 9.60
CA ARG A 313 -3.02 -9.62 9.35
C ARG A 313 -2.20 -9.13 10.50
N ILE A 314 -1.36 -9.99 11.07
CA ILE A 314 -0.42 -9.66 12.14
C ILE A 314 0.98 -9.62 11.53
N GLY A 315 1.73 -8.54 11.74
CA GLY A 315 3.13 -8.45 11.31
C GLY A 315 4.05 -9.12 12.33
N LEU A 316 4.35 -10.41 12.13
CA LEU A 316 5.32 -11.15 12.94
C LEU A 316 6.73 -11.03 12.35
N GLU A 317 6.81 -11.14 11.03
CA GLU A 317 8.01 -11.02 10.19
C GLU A 317 9.04 -12.14 10.37
N SER A 318 9.51 -12.40 11.59
CA SER A 318 10.36 -13.55 11.96
C SER A 318 10.33 -13.73 13.47
N LEU A 319 10.54 -14.94 13.99
CA LEU A 319 10.64 -15.21 15.44
C LEU A 319 12.05 -15.04 16.01
N SER A 320 13.03 -14.67 15.19
CA SER A 320 14.40 -14.45 15.66
C SER A 320 14.45 -13.29 16.67
N ASP A 321 14.92 -13.57 17.89
CA ASP A 321 15.13 -12.55 18.93
C ASP A 321 16.11 -11.46 18.48
N GLU A 322 17.12 -11.83 17.69
CA GLU A 322 18.06 -10.88 17.08
C GLU A 322 17.35 -9.96 16.07
N PHE A 323 16.45 -10.50 15.26
CA PHE A 323 15.63 -9.71 14.35
C PHE A 323 14.70 -8.77 15.14
N HIS A 324 14.01 -9.28 16.16
CA HIS A 324 13.08 -8.49 16.99
C HIS A 324 13.78 -7.36 17.76
N ALA A 325 14.99 -7.57 18.27
CA ALA A 325 15.79 -6.52 18.90
C ALA A 325 16.03 -5.33 17.94
N ARG A 326 16.13 -5.60 16.63
CA ARG A 326 16.29 -4.61 15.56
C ARG A 326 14.99 -4.00 15.07
N THR A 327 13.83 -4.43 15.60
CA THR A 327 12.51 -3.83 15.28
C THR A 327 12.06 -2.73 16.24
N GLY A 328 12.81 -2.49 17.32
CA GLY A 328 12.44 -1.53 18.36
C GLY A 328 11.27 -2.01 19.24
N GLY A 329 11.13 -3.32 19.45
CA GLY A 329 10.12 -3.90 20.34
C GLY A 329 8.71 -4.02 19.76
N LYS A 330 8.53 -3.86 18.43
CA LYS A 330 7.23 -4.00 17.73
C LYS A 330 6.53 -5.32 18.05
N THR A 331 7.31 -6.39 18.13
CA THR A 331 6.86 -7.72 18.50
C THR A 331 7.88 -8.29 19.47
N ALA A 332 7.44 -8.68 20.67
CA ALA A 332 8.17 -9.63 21.50
C ALA A 332 7.62 -11.02 21.16
N PHE A 333 8.48 -12.05 21.07
CA PHE A 333 8.10 -13.43 20.77
C PHE A 333 6.83 -13.90 21.52
N ARG A 334 6.76 -13.59 22.83
CA ARG A 334 5.59 -13.92 23.69
C ARG A 334 4.31 -13.14 23.36
N GLY A 335 4.45 -11.92 22.83
CA GLY A 335 3.33 -11.06 22.47
C GLY A 335 2.52 -11.61 21.29
N PHE A 336 3.17 -12.33 20.35
CA PHE A 336 2.46 -12.94 19.22
C PHE A 336 1.50 -14.05 19.66
N PHE A 337 1.98 -15.03 20.44
CA PHE A 337 1.13 -16.14 20.88
C PHE A 337 -0.06 -15.65 21.71
N SER A 338 0.20 -14.71 22.64
CA SER A 338 -0.86 -14.08 23.45
C SER A 338 -1.89 -13.36 22.57
N ALA A 339 -1.44 -12.62 21.54
CA ALA A 339 -2.33 -11.95 20.60
C ALA A 339 -3.23 -12.94 19.84
N VAL A 340 -2.67 -14.06 19.36
CA VAL A 340 -3.45 -15.09 18.65
C VAL A 340 -4.45 -15.75 19.61
N GLU A 341 -4.06 -16.03 20.86
CA GLU A 341 -4.98 -16.54 21.88
C GLU A 341 -6.12 -15.56 22.17
N HIS A 342 -5.83 -14.28 22.40
CA HIS A 342 -6.87 -13.26 22.60
C HIS A 342 -7.85 -13.17 21.42
N LEU A 343 -7.36 -13.28 20.18
CA LEU A 343 -8.22 -13.29 19.00
C LEU A 343 -9.10 -14.55 18.93
N LYS A 344 -8.54 -15.72 19.24
CA LYS A 344 -9.30 -16.97 19.29
C LYS A 344 -10.37 -16.93 20.37
N ASP A 345 -10.04 -16.45 21.56
CA ASP A 345 -10.97 -16.28 22.68
C ASP A 345 -12.09 -15.27 22.37
N ALA A 346 -11.77 -14.24 21.58
CA ALA A 346 -12.77 -13.30 21.04
C ALA A 346 -13.64 -13.92 19.93
N GLY A 347 -13.36 -15.14 19.48
CA GLY A 347 -14.15 -15.88 18.51
C GLY A 347 -13.73 -15.68 17.04
N PHE A 348 -12.48 -15.29 16.78
CA PHE A 348 -11.94 -15.29 15.42
C PHE A 348 -11.53 -16.70 14.98
N SER A 349 -11.84 -17.03 13.72
CA SER A 349 -11.38 -18.29 13.13
C SER A 349 -9.94 -18.20 12.66
N ARG A 350 -9.26 -19.34 12.57
CA ARG A 350 -7.91 -19.45 11.98
C ARG A 350 -7.82 -18.85 10.57
N LYS A 351 -8.90 -18.92 9.78
CA LYS A 351 -8.95 -18.37 8.41
C LYS A 351 -8.89 -16.84 8.40
N GLN A 352 -9.42 -16.19 9.44
CA GLN A 352 -9.43 -14.73 9.59
C GLN A 352 -8.10 -14.20 10.14
N ILE A 353 -7.36 -15.01 10.90
CA ILE A 353 -6.07 -14.66 11.53
C ILE A 353 -4.92 -15.03 10.59
N GLY A 354 -4.52 -14.11 9.71
CA GLY A 354 -3.30 -14.23 8.93
C GLY A 354 -2.09 -13.63 9.65
N THR A 355 -0.92 -14.20 9.43
CA THR A 355 0.35 -13.71 10.02
C THR A 355 1.39 -13.56 8.93
N TYR A 356 1.88 -12.34 8.71
CA TYR A 356 2.97 -12.11 7.77
C TYR A 356 4.29 -12.57 8.35
N LEU A 357 5.02 -13.35 7.54
CA LEU A 357 6.41 -13.75 7.76
C LEU A 357 7.22 -13.22 6.59
N LEU A 358 8.25 -12.43 6.87
CA LEU A 358 9.19 -11.98 5.86
C LEU A 358 10.09 -13.15 5.48
N VAL A 359 10.27 -13.33 4.19
CA VAL A 359 11.17 -14.35 3.63
C VAL A 359 12.19 -13.73 2.70
N GLY A 360 13.42 -14.23 2.73
CA GLY A 360 14.52 -13.70 1.94
C GLY A 360 15.18 -12.47 2.59
N LEU A 361 15.09 -12.36 3.91
CA LEU A 361 15.85 -11.38 4.68
C LEU A 361 17.37 -11.69 4.60
N PRO A 362 18.24 -10.68 4.71
CA PRO A 362 19.68 -10.89 4.80
C PRO A 362 20.03 -11.86 5.95
N GLY A 363 20.71 -12.97 5.65
CA GLY A 363 21.15 -13.96 6.65
C GLY A 363 20.06 -14.87 7.22
N GLN A 364 18.87 -14.87 6.63
CA GLN A 364 17.78 -15.76 7.02
C GLN A 364 17.92 -17.13 6.33
N SER A 365 18.08 -18.20 7.10
CA SER A 365 18.20 -19.56 6.57
C SER A 365 16.84 -20.20 6.27
N ARG A 366 16.86 -21.34 5.55
CA ARG A 366 15.65 -22.15 5.29
C ARG A 366 15.03 -22.66 6.59
N GLU A 367 15.85 -23.14 7.51
CA GLU A 367 15.42 -23.69 8.80
C GLU A 367 14.73 -22.63 9.65
N MET A 368 15.22 -21.38 9.62
CA MET A 368 14.56 -20.27 10.30
C MET A 368 13.17 -20.01 9.72
N ILE A 369 13.03 -19.97 8.40
CA ILE A 369 11.75 -19.77 7.72
C ILE A 369 10.78 -20.91 8.04
N GLU A 370 11.26 -22.15 8.05
CA GLU A 370 10.45 -23.31 8.40
C GLU A 370 9.99 -23.27 9.85
N ALA A 371 10.89 -22.97 10.79
CA ALA A 371 10.56 -22.82 12.20
C ALA A 371 9.50 -21.71 12.42
N ASP A 372 9.66 -20.56 11.76
CA ASP A 372 8.70 -19.45 11.78
C ASP A 372 7.31 -19.90 11.30
N VAL A 373 7.26 -20.67 10.21
CA VAL A 373 6.02 -21.21 9.65
C VAL A 373 5.36 -22.20 10.61
N GLU A 374 6.09 -23.18 11.13
CA GLU A 374 5.54 -24.19 12.04
C GLU A 374 5.02 -23.57 13.34
N ALA A 375 5.72 -22.57 13.88
CA ALA A 375 5.28 -21.87 15.08
C ALA A 375 3.97 -21.09 14.87
N VAL A 376 3.79 -20.42 13.73
CA VAL A 376 2.53 -19.73 13.39
C VAL A 376 1.39 -20.72 13.21
N LEU A 377 1.66 -21.88 12.58
CA LEU A 377 0.67 -22.94 12.42
C LEU A 377 0.25 -23.51 13.78
N ALA A 378 1.21 -23.79 14.65
CA ALA A 378 0.97 -24.30 16.01
C ALA A 378 0.19 -23.31 16.88
N ALA A 379 0.38 -22.00 16.70
CA ALA A 379 -0.42 -20.97 17.37
C ALA A 379 -1.91 -20.98 16.93
N GLY A 380 -2.24 -21.62 15.80
CA GLY A 380 -3.58 -21.62 15.23
C GLY A 380 -3.88 -20.42 14.33
N ALA A 381 -2.84 -19.80 13.75
CA ALA A 381 -2.94 -18.76 12.75
C ALA A 381 -2.58 -19.29 11.34
N HIS A 382 -2.74 -18.44 10.32
CA HIS A 382 -2.43 -18.73 8.92
C HIS A 382 -1.15 -17.99 8.49
N PRO A 383 -0.02 -18.70 8.28
CA PRO A 383 1.20 -18.07 7.80
C PRO A 383 1.03 -17.51 6.39
N LYS A 384 1.53 -16.30 6.18
CA LYS A 384 1.53 -15.56 4.92
C LYS A 384 2.96 -15.14 4.62
N LEU A 385 3.62 -15.88 3.75
CA LEU A 385 4.97 -15.53 3.32
C LEU A 385 4.92 -14.25 2.48
N ALA A 386 5.63 -13.22 2.93
CA ALA A 386 5.83 -11.96 2.25
C ALA A 386 7.31 -11.85 1.86
N GLU A 387 7.60 -11.85 0.56
CA GLU A 387 8.99 -11.70 0.12
C GLU A 387 9.56 -10.33 0.51
N PHE A 388 10.76 -10.32 1.06
CA PHE A 388 11.46 -9.11 1.45
C PHE A 388 11.90 -8.29 0.22
N SER A 389 11.58 -7.00 0.23
CA SER A 389 12.12 -6.01 -0.72
C SER A 389 13.18 -5.19 0.00
N PRO A 390 14.43 -5.12 -0.51
CA PRO A 390 15.42 -4.17 0.01
C PRO A 390 14.97 -2.73 -0.24
N ILE A 391 14.78 -1.95 0.82
CA ILE A 391 14.29 -0.56 0.71
C ILE A 391 15.43 0.44 0.95
N PRO A 392 15.74 1.32 -0.02
CA PRO A 392 16.74 2.37 0.15
C PRO A 392 16.51 3.25 1.37
N GLY A 393 17.59 3.60 2.06
CA GLY A 393 17.55 4.48 3.24
C GLY A 393 17.14 3.81 4.55
N THR A 394 16.63 2.57 4.53
CA THR A 394 16.33 1.82 5.76
C THR A 394 17.59 1.33 6.47
N ALA A 395 17.49 1.01 7.76
CA ALA A 395 18.66 0.55 8.54
C ALA A 395 19.22 -0.78 8.03
N MET A 396 18.39 -1.63 7.42
CA MET A 396 18.78 -2.91 6.81
C MET A 396 19.42 -2.74 5.42
N TRP A 397 19.35 -1.55 4.82
CA TRP A 397 19.83 -1.31 3.46
C TRP A 397 21.30 -1.72 3.24
N ARG A 398 22.20 -1.38 4.17
CA ARG A 398 23.63 -1.73 4.07
C ARG A 398 23.87 -3.24 4.09
N GLU A 399 23.13 -3.95 4.92
CA GLU A 399 23.22 -5.41 5.00
C GLU A 399 22.65 -6.07 3.74
N SER A 400 21.54 -5.54 3.23
CA SER A 400 20.98 -5.97 1.94
C SER A 400 21.97 -5.78 0.80
N LEU A 401 22.70 -4.65 0.76
CA LEU A 401 23.73 -4.42 -0.25
C LEU A 401 24.86 -5.44 -0.17
N ALA A 402 25.35 -5.72 1.04
CA ALA A 402 26.46 -6.63 1.25
C ALA A 402 26.15 -8.09 0.85
N ARG A 403 24.88 -8.51 0.99
CA ARG A 403 24.43 -9.86 0.65
C ARG A 403 23.76 -9.98 -0.72
N SER A 404 23.45 -8.86 -1.37
CA SER A 404 22.64 -8.89 -2.59
C SER A 404 23.37 -9.56 -3.74
N ARG A 405 22.68 -10.46 -4.44
CA ARG A 405 23.15 -11.06 -5.69
C ARG A 405 23.01 -10.14 -6.91
N TYR A 406 22.41 -8.96 -6.72
CA TYR A 406 22.18 -7.94 -7.74
C TYR A 406 22.67 -6.55 -7.28
N PRO A 407 23.01 -5.64 -8.20
CA PRO A 407 23.41 -4.27 -7.86
C PRO A 407 22.19 -3.39 -7.51
N ILE A 408 21.55 -3.64 -6.36
CA ILE A 408 20.29 -3.00 -5.94
C ILE A 408 20.41 -1.47 -5.69
N ASP A 409 21.63 -0.94 -5.54
CA ASP A 409 21.90 0.50 -5.44
C ASP A 409 22.02 1.18 -6.81
N LYS A 410 22.33 0.43 -7.87
CA LYS A 410 22.52 0.97 -9.22
C LYS A 410 21.25 0.92 -10.06
N GLU A 411 20.46 -0.14 -9.88
CA GLU A 411 19.25 -0.37 -10.67
C GLU A 411 18.10 -0.73 -9.74
N PRO A 412 17.11 0.17 -9.55
CA PRO A 412 15.99 -0.05 -8.67
C PRO A 412 15.15 -1.27 -9.01
N LEU A 413 15.15 -1.75 -10.26
CA LEU A 413 14.43 -2.99 -10.62
C LEU A 413 14.85 -4.20 -9.78
N PHE A 414 16.10 -4.24 -9.30
CA PHE A 414 16.57 -5.31 -8.43
C PHE A 414 16.06 -5.20 -6.99
N GLN A 415 15.37 -4.14 -6.61
CA GLN A 415 14.71 -4.01 -5.29
C GLN A 415 13.40 -4.81 -5.22
N ASN A 416 12.93 -5.34 -6.36
CA ASN A 416 11.71 -6.13 -6.45
C ASN A 416 11.79 -7.40 -5.57
N CYS A 417 10.79 -7.60 -4.70
CA CYS A 417 10.76 -8.72 -3.76
C CYS A 417 10.72 -10.10 -4.44
N THR A 418 10.16 -10.20 -5.66
CA THR A 418 10.17 -11.44 -6.45
C THR A 418 11.59 -11.94 -6.73
N LEU A 419 12.56 -11.02 -6.77
CA LEU A 419 13.94 -11.34 -7.08
C LEU A 419 14.72 -11.87 -5.89
N LEU A 420 14.16 -11.86 -4.67
CA LEU A 420 14.81 -12.35 -3.44
C LEU A 420 16.27 -11.86 -3.34
N SER A 421 16.48 -10.58 -3.64
CA SER A 421 17.81 -10.07 -3.99
C SER A 421 18.83 -10.23 -2.87
N ALA A 422 18.40 -10.05 -1.62
CA ALA A 422 19.24 -10.17 -0.43
C ALA A 422 19.09 -11.51 0.32
N ALA A 423 18.37 -12.48 -0.26
CA ALA A 423 18.18 -13.78 0.34
C ALA A 423 19.45 -14.64 0.21
N ASP A 424 19.68 -15.52 1.19
CA ASP A 424 20.70 -16.56 1.05
C ASP A 424 20.37 -17.46 -0.17
N PRO A 425 21.37 -17.98 -0.91
CA PRO A 425 21.16 -18.68 -2.18
C PRO A 425 20.21 -19.89 -2.10
N GLU A 426 20.11 -20.52 -0.93
CA GLU A 426 19.24 -21.67 -0.68
C GLU A 426 17.76 -21.27 -0.48
N VAL A 427 17.49 -19.99 -0.18
CA VAL A 427 16.14 -19.45 -0.09
C VAL A 427 15.73 -18.95 -1.48
N ASP A 428 15.22 -19.87 -2.30
CA ASP A 428 14.82 -19.62 -3.67
C ASP A 428 13.31 -19.77 -3.91
N GLU A 429 12.88 -19.53 -5.15
CA GLU A 429 11.48 -19.65 -5.55
C GLU A 429 10.93 -21.08 -5.38
N GLN A 430 11.77 -22.10 -5.60
CA GLN A 430 11.34 -23.49 -5.48
C GLN A 430 11.04 -23.81 -4.01
N PHE A 431 11.97 -23.48 -3.11
CA PHE A 431 11.78 -23.64 -1.68
C PHE A 431 10.51 -22.92 -1.19
N LEU A 432 10.34 -21.64 -1.53
CA LEU A 432 9.15 -20.90 -1.11
C LEU A 432 7.85 -21.47 -1.69
N SER A 433 7.89 -22.05 -2.89
CA SER A 433 6.74 -22.75 -3.50
C SER A 433 6.38 -24.02 -2.73
N GLU A 434 7.38 -24.80 -2.31
CA GLU A 434 7.20 -26.00 -1.49
C GLU A 434 6.59 -25.67 -0.12
N ILE A 435 7.11 -24.64 0.56
CA ILE A 435 6.55 -24.17 1.84
C ILE A 435 5.10 -23.72 1.69
N ARG A 436 4.76 -22.94 0.65
CA ARG A 436 3.38 -22.51 0.39
C ARG A 436 2.43 -23.68 0.17
N LYS A 437 2.88 -24.72 -0.53
CA LYS A 437 2.10 -25.97 -0.70
C LYS A 437 1.88 -26.67 0.63
N ARG A 438 2.91 -26.78 1.49
CA ARG A 438 2.81 -27.35 2.84
C ARG A 438 1.78 -26.62 3.71
N ILE A 439 1.88 -25.28 3.76
CA ILE A 439 0.91 -24.43 4.48
C ILE A 439 -0.52 -24.67 3.96
N SER A 440 -0.69 -24.72 2.64
CA SER A 440 -2.01 -24.92 2.02
C SER A 440 -2.63 -26.27 2.35
N LEU A 441 -1.82 -27.33 2.41
CA LEU A 441 -2.28 -28.68 2.76
C LEU A 441 -2.75 -28.76 4.21
N GLN A 442 -1.96 -28.26 5.17
CA GLN A 442 -2.31 -28.30 6.60
C GLN A 442 -3.51 -27.44 6.95
N ILE A 443 -3.69 -26.30 6.28
CA ILE A 443 -4.87 -25.43 6.51
C ILE A 443 -6.10 -25.98 5.78
N GLY A 444 -5.90 -26.66 4.65
CA GLY A 444 -6.97 -27.32 3.90
C GLY A 444 -7.57 -28.51 4.64
N THR A 445 -6.79 -29.24 5.44
CA THR A 445 -7.25 -30.38 6.25
C THR A 445 -8.07 -29.98 7.47
N ASP A 446 -7.84 -28.78 8.03
CA ASP A 446 -8.55 -28.29 9.23
C ASP A 446 -9.88 -27.59 8.90
N GLY A 447 -10.34 -27.70 7.65
CA GLY A 447 -11.51 -27.00 7.11
C GLY A 447 -12.70 -27.86 6.75
N ASN A 448 -12.69 -29.16 7.09
CA ASN A 448 -13.81 -30.09 6.92
C ASN A 448 -14.43 -30.47 8.26
#